data_AF-A0A1S3ZCI3-F1
#
_entry.id   AF-A0A1S3ZCI3-F1
#
_cell.length_a   1.000
_cell.length_b   1.000
_cell.length_c   1.000
_cell.angle_alpha   90.00
_cell.angle_beta   90.00
_cell.angle_gamma   90.00
#
_symmetry.space_group_name_H-M   'P 1'
#
loop_
_entity.id
_entity.type
_entity.pdbx_description
1 polymer ?
#
loop_
_entity_poly.entity_id
_entity_poly.type
_entity_poly.pdbx_seq_one_letter_code
_entity_poly.pdbx_strand_id
1 'polypeptide(L)'
;MDASGYSRGAESMKEFVEANVEVNVGPIHRPPAISKKMMAAIGGVFLIWSPFLVKKIVSGDTLLHDKYMWMTGSIFVYFFSVSGTMHSIIRKVPMYLEDRNDAGKMIFFYQASGMQLGTEGFAVGFLYIVVGLLLAFMTHVLVCVKDRGAQRLLMALGLIVSFWAVKKVIYLDNWKTGYGIHAYWPSSWM
;
A
#
# COMPACT_ATOMS: atom_id res chain seq x y z
N MET A 1 -28.51 -15.56 4.18
CA MET A 1 -27.10 -15.22 3.88
C MET A 1 -26.78 -15.82 2.53
N ASP A 2 -26.25 -15.03 1.59
CA ASP A 2 -26.08 -15.44 0.19
C ASP A 2 -24.95 -16.47 0.02
N ALA A 3 -25.23 -17.53 -0.75
CA ALA A 3 -24.31 -18.63 -1.04
C ALA A 3 -23.02 -18.22 -1.79
N SER A 4 -22.94 -16.98 -2.27
CA SER A 4 -21.75 -16.41 -2.92
C SER A 4 -20.63 -16.02 -1.95
N GLY A 5 -20.89 -16.00 -0.64
CA GLY A 5 -19.89 -15.68 0.40
C GLY A 5 -18.99 -16.86 0.80
N TYR A 6 -19.31 -18.08 0.39
CA TYR A 6 -18.52 -19.26 0.73
C TYR A 6 -17.31 -19.39 -0.21
N SER A 7 -16.18 -18.83 0.21
CA SER A 7 -14.84 -19.12 -0.35
C SER A 7 -14.67 -20.63 -0.47
N ARG A 8 -14.31 -21.21 -1.62
CA ARG A 8 -14.16 -22.68 -1.84
C ARG A 8 -13.20 -23.44 -0.87
N GLY A 9 -12.72 -22.82 0.20
CA GLY A 9 -12.00 -23.49 1.29
C GLY A 9 -12.89 -24.37 2.18
N ALA A 10 -12.26 -25.36 2.80
CA ALA A 10 -12.93 -26.35 3.65
C ALA A 10 -13.72 -25.74 4.83
N GLU A 11 -13.31 -24.57 5.34
CA GLU A 11 -14.00 -23.89 6.44
C GLU A 11 -15.35 -23.31 6.05
N SER A 12 -15.46 -22.76 4.85
CA SER A 12 -16.73 -22.21 4.38
C SER A 12 -17.72 -23.35 4.09
N MET A 13 -17.21 -24.49 3.61
CA MET A 13 -18.04 -25.65 3.30
C MET A 13 -18.53 -26.31 4.59
N LYS A 14 -17.69 -26.33 5.63
CA LYS A 14 -18.09 -26.68 6.99
C LYS A 14 -19.22 -25.75 7.48
N GLU A 15 -19.01 -24.44 7.38
CA GLU A 15 -19.98 -23.42 7.82
C GLU A 15 -21.30 -23.48 7.03
N PHE A 16 -21.24 -23.80 5.74
CA PHE A 16 -22.43 -24.04 4.90
C PHE A 16 -23.19 -25.29 5.34
N VAL A 17 -22.49 -26.39 5.63
CA VAL A 17 -23.13 -27.65 6.05
C VAL A 17 -23.75 -27.51 7.43
N GLU A 18 -23.06 -26.90 8.40
CA GLU A 18 -23.60 -26.66 9.75
C GLU A 18 -24.80 -25.69 9.76
N ALA A 19 -24.86 -24.75 8.81
CA ALA A 19 -25.96 -23.80 8.70
C ALA A 19 -27.21 -24.38 8.02
N ASN A 20 -27.06 -25.35 7.11
CA ASN A 20 -28.17 -25.92 6.34
C ASN A 20 -28.61 -27.31 6.84
N VAL A 21 -27.72 -28.01 7.54
CA VAL A 21 -27.95 -29.33 8.12
C VAL A 21 -27.51 -29.18 9.57
N GLU A 22 -28.43 -29.42 10.52
CA GLU A 22 -28.25 -29.25 11.97
C GLU A 22 -27.25 -30.27 12.59
N VAL A 23 -26.16 -30.55 11.87
CA VAL A 23 -25.13 -31.53 12.16
C VAL A 23 -23.84 -30.78 12.46
N ASN A 24 -23.33 -30.94 13.68
CA ASN A 24 -22.07 -30.36 14.11
C ASN A 24 -20.91 -31.09 13.44
N VAL A 25 -20.22 -30.41 12.52
CA VAL A 25 -19.05 -30.95 11.85
C VAL A 25 -17.85 -30.61 12.73
N GLY A 26 -17.13 -31.61 13.24
CA GLY A 26 -15.99 -31.39 14.15
C GLY A 26 -14.90 -30.43 13.63
N PRO A 27 -13.89 -30.10 14.46
CA PRO A 27 -12.82 -29.19 14.04
C PRO A 27 -12.04 -29.74 12.84
N ILE A 28 -11.83 -28.91 11.81
CA ILE A 28 -11.05 -29.30 10.63
C ILE A 28 -9.58 -29.40 11.03
N HIS A 29 -9.09 -30.63 11.14
CA HIS A 29 -7.68 -30.89 11.44
C HIS A 29 -6.83 -30.59 10.20
N ARG A 30 -6.05 -29.52 10.27
CA ARG A 30 -5.07 -29.19 9.24
C ARG A 30 -3.73 -29.81 9.62
N PRO A 31 -3.06 -30.55 8.74
CA PRO A 31 -1.65 -30.86 8.98
C PRO A 31 -0.88 -29.54 9.07
N PRO A 32 0.07 -29.40 10.00
CA PRO A 32 0.88 -28.19 10.06
C PRO A 32 1.56 -28.00 8.70
N ALA A 33 1.41 -26.81 8.11
CA ALA A 33 1.95 -26.50 6.78
C ALA A 33 3.47 -26.74 6.69
N ILE A 34 4.15 -26.75 7.84
CA ILE A 34 5.57 -27.03 7.99
C ILE A 34 5.72 -28.25 8.92
N SER A 35 6.29 -29.33 8.40
CA SER A 35 6.61 -30.53 9.19
C SER A 35 7.60 -30.20 10.31
N LYS A 36 7.49 -30.85 11.48
CA LYS A 36 8.41 -30.68 12.62
C LYS A 36 9.87 -30.90 12.23
N LYS A 37 10.13 -31.82 11.30
CA LYS A 37 11.48 -32.09 10.74
C LYS A 37 11.98 -30.92 9.88
N MET A 38 11.10 -30.25 9.15
CA MET A 38 11.43 -29.08 8.34
C MET A 38 11.69 -27.85 9.22
N MET A 39 10.93 -27.66 10.30
CA MET A 39 11.25 -26.64 11.32
C MET A 39 12.62 -26.87 11.95
N ALA A 40 12.94 -28.11 12.32
CA ALA A 40 14.25 -28.46 12.87
C ALA A 40 15.37 -28.25 11.83
N ALA A 41 15.14 -28.58 10.56
CA ALA A 41 16.08 -28.33 9.48
C ALA A 41 16.31 -26.83 9.24
N ILE A 42 15.25 -26.02 9.21
CA ILE A 42 15.33 -24.56 9.11
C ILE A 42 16.11 -23.99 10.29
N GLY A 43 15.79 -24.42 11.52
CA GLY A 43 16.51 -24.02 12.72
C GLY A 43 17.99 -24.40 12.67
N GLY A 44 18.32 -25.60 12.21
CA GLY A 44 19.71 -26.06 12.03
C GLY A 44 20.47 -25.26 10.99
N VAL A 45 19.88 -25.02 9.81
CA VAL A 45 20.47 -24.17 8.77
C VAL A 45 20.69 -22.75 9.28
N PHE A 46 19.71 -22.20 9.99
CA PHE A 46 19.83 -20.86 10.57
C PHE A 46 20.93 -20.78 11.63
N LEU A 47 21.06 -21.79 12.49
CA LEU A 47 22.14 -21.90 13.48
C LEU A 47 23.52 -21.95 12.81
N ILE A 48 23.67 -22.75 11.75
CA ILE A 48 24.92 -22.86 10.99
C ILE A 48 25.24 -21.55 10.27
N TRP A 49 24.23 -20.86 9.72
CA TRP A 49 24.40 -19.57 9.04
C TRP A 49 24.59 -18.38 9.98
N SER A 50 24.11 -18.46 11.21
CA SER A 50 24.17 -17.36 12.18
C SER A 50 25.59 -16.81 12.40
N PRO A 51 26.65 -17.62 12.62
CA PRO A 51 28.00 -17.08 12.78
C PRO A 51 28.54 -16.40 11.51
N PHE A 52 28.16 -16.89 10.32
CA PHE A 52 28.57 -16.27 9.05
C PHE A 52 27.86 -14.94 8.83
N LEU A 53 26.56 -14.87 9.11
CA LEU A 53 25.78 -13.64 9.04
C LEU A 53 26.27 -12.61 10.06
N VAL A 54 26.49 -13.00 11.31
CA VAL A 54 27.01 -12.11 12.37
C VAL A 54 28.38 -11.58 11.99
N LYS A 55 29.29 -12.44 11.53
CA LYS A 55 30.61 -12.01 11.07
C LYS A 55 30.50 -11.01 9.92
N LYS A 56 29.62 -11.27 8.94
CA LYS A 56 29.39 -10.39 7.78
C LYS A 56 28.78 -9.04 8.19
N ILE A 57 27.85 -9.03 9.15
CA ILE A 57 27.25 -7.82 9.72
C ILE A 57 28.32 -6.99 10.45
N VAL A 58 29.09 -7.59 11.35
CA VAL A 58 30.15 -6.90 12.12
C VAL A 58 31.26 -6.35 11.21
N SER A 59 31.52 -6.99 10.08
CA SER A 59 32.51 -6.55 9.09
C SER A 59 32.11 -5.28 8.33
N GLY A 60 30.89 -4.76 8.52
CA GLY A 60 30.44 -3.49 7.92
C GLY A 60 30.11 -3.55 6.41
N ASP A 61 30.61 -4.54 5.68
CA ASP A 61 30.32 -4.79 4.25
C ASP A 61 28.94 -5.45 4.03
N THR A 62 27.92 -4.92 4.67
CA THR A 62 26.54 -5.38 4.48
C THR A 62 25.62 -4.24 4.12
N LEU A 63 24.64 -4.56 3.27
CA LEU A 63 23.58 -3.63 2.89
C LEU A 63 22.85 -3.04 4.12
N LEU A 64 22.81 -3.76 5.25
CA LEU A 64 22.23 -3.32 6.51
C LEU A 64 22.95 -2.13 7.16
N HIS A 65 24.20 -1.85 6.79
CA HIS A 65 24.94 -0.69 7.29
C HIS A 65 24.78 0.54 6.38
N ASP A 66 24.21 0.37 5.18
CA ASP A 66 24.01 1.48 4.26
C ASP A 66 22.80 2.33 4.69
N LYS A 67 23.07 3.61 4.97
CA LYS A 67 22.05 4.62 5.29
C LYS A 67 20.99 4.76 4.18
N TYR A 68 21.38 4.56 2.92
CA TYR A 68 20.46 4.68 1.80
C TYR A 68 19.45 3.53 1.80
N MET A 69 19.84 2.33 2.20
CA MET A 69 18.91 1.20 2.29
C MET A 69 17.85 1.42 3.37
N TRP A 70 18.24 1.95 4.53
CA TRP A 70 17.28 2.32 5.58
C TRP A 70 16.36 3.48 5.17
N MET A 71 16.88 4.46 4.45
CA MET A 71 16.08 5.55 3.89
C MET A 71 15.06 5.05 2.87
N THR A 72 15.45 4.16 1.94
CA THR A 72 14.49 3.54 1.01
C THR A 72 13.48 2.67 1.74
N GLY A 73 13.92 1.91 2.74
CA GLY A 73 13.03 1.08 3.57
C GLY A 73 11.99 1.90 4.33
N SER A 74 12.37 3.06 4.88
CA SER A 74 11.42 3.93 5.59
C SER A 74 10.41 4.58 4.66
N ILE A 75 10.82 5.03 3.47
CA ILE A 75 9.92 5.54 2.42
C ILE A 75 8.92 4.44 1.99
N PHE A 76 9.40 3.21 1.87
CA PHE A 76 8.54 2.06 1.54
C PHE A 76 7.48 1.83 2.63
N VAL A 77 7.88 1.80 3.91
CA VAL A 77 6.92 1.66 5.02
C VAL A 77 5.90 2.81 5.03
N TYR A 78 6.37 4.05 4.81
CA TYR A 78 5.49 5.22 4.73
C TYR A 78 4.47 5.10 3.59
N PHE A 79 4.87 4.62 2.41
CA PHE A 79 3.95 4.40 1.29
C PHE A 79 2.81 3.44 1.66
N PHE A 80 3.13 2.28 2.25
CA PHE A 80 2.11 1.30 2.65
C PHE A 80 1.19 1.85 3.75
N SER A 81 1.73 2.66 4.66
CA SER A 81 0.94 3.31 5.71
C SER A 81 -0.06 4.33 5.14
N VAL A 82 0.37 5.14 4.18
CA VAL A 82 -0.45 6.22 3.60
C VAL A 82 -1.44 5.69 2.56
N SER A 83 -1.11 4.62 1.83
CA SER A 83 -1.96 4.07 0.78
C SER A 83 -3.22 3.34 1.29
N GLY A 84 -3.48 3.34 2.60
CA GLY A 84 -4.66 2.70 3.18
C GLY A 84 -4.60 1.17 3.18
N THR A 85 -3.42 0.55 3.06
CA THR A 85 -3.30 -0.92 3.06
C THR A 85 -3.89 -1.56 4.31
N MET A 86 -3.80 -0.90 5.47
CA MET A 86 -4.42 -1.36 6.70
C MET A 86 -5.95 -1.42 6.59
N HIS A 87 -6.58 -0.40 5.98
CA HIS A 87 -8.01 -0.40 5.71
C HIS A 87 -8.38 -1.58 4.82
N SER A 88 -7.57 -1.83 3.79
CA SER A 88 -7.80 -2.91 2.83
C SER A 88 -7.71 -4.30 3.46
N ILE A 89 -6.73 -4.52 4.35
CA ILE A 89 -6.52 -5.79 5.05
C ILE A 89 -7.66 -6.04 6.06
N ILE A 90 -8.03 -5.05 6.87
CA ILE A 90 -9.04 -5.22 7.93
C ILE A 90 -10.42 -5.50 7.33
N ARG A 91 -10.81 -4.76 6.28
CA ARG A 91 -12.15 -4.88 5.68
C ARG A 91 -12.20 -5.89 4.53
N LYS A 92 -11.09 -6.58 4.23
CA LYS A 92 -10.95 -7.52 3.11
C LYS A 92 -11.50 -6.94 1.79
N VAL A 93 -11.24 -5.66 1.54
CA VAL A 93 -11.74 -5.01 0.32
C VAL A 93 -11.02 -5.57 -0.90
N PRO A 94 -11.72 -5.84 -2.01
CA PRO A 94 -11.07 -6.31 -3.23
C PRO A 94 -10.17 -5.21 -3.82
N MET A 95 -9.10 -5.61 -4.52
CA MET A 95 -8.21 -4.65 -5.16
C MET A 95 -8.92 -3.90 -6.29
N TYR A 96 -9.76 -4.59 -7.05
CA TYR A 96 -10.56 -4.08 -8.15
C TYR A 96 -11.95 -4.71 -8.08
N LEU A 97 -12.96 -4.03 -8.61
CA LEU A 97 -14.28 -4.59 -8.80
C LEU A 97 -14.49 -4.84 -10.30
N GLU A 98 -14.98 -6.03 -10.65
CA GLU A 98 -15.53 -6.27 -12.00
C GLU A 98 -16.93 -5.67 -12.06
N ASP A 99 -17.20 -4.90 -13.11
CA ASP A 99 -18.52 -4.37 -13.36
C ASP A 99 -19.50 -5.52 -13.61
N ARG A 100 -20.57 -5.59 -12.81
CA ARG A 100 -21.57 -6.67 -12.89
C ARG A 100 -22.38 -6.61 -14.19
N ASN A 101 -22.39 -5.47 -14.87
CA ASN A 101 -23.08 -5.28 -16.15
C ASN A 101 -22.17 -5.48 -17.39
N ASP A 102 -20.85 -5.36 -17.25
CA ASP A 102 -19.89 -5.52 -18.36
C ASP A 102 -18.63 -6.25 -17.87
N ALA A 103 -18.56 -7.57 -18.14
CA ALA A 103 -17.49 -8.48 -17.70
C ALA A 103 -16.06 -8.16 -18.20
N GLY A 104 -15.88 -7.07 -18.97
CA GLY A 104 -14.58 -6.59 -19.44
C GLY A 104 -14.08 -5.32 -18.76
N LYS A 105 -14.88 -4.67 -17.91
CA LYS A 105 -14.55 -3.35 -17.33
C LYS A 105 -14.13 -3.49 -15.88
N MET A 106 -12.82 -3.42 -15.65
CA MET A 106 -12.28 -3.33 -14.29
C MET A 106 -12.46 -1.92 -13.73
N ILE A 107 -13.22 -1.80 -12.64
CA ILE A 107 -13.45 -0.56 -11.91
C ILE A 107 -12.40 -0.46 -10.81
N PHE A 108 -11.41 0.40 -11.03
CA PHE A 108 -10.31 0.66 -10.10
C PHE A 108 -10.61 1.75 -9.06
N PHE A 109 -11.68 2.51 -9.25
CA PHE A 109 -12.10 3.62 -8.39
C PHE A 109 -13.59 3.51 -8.08
N TYR A 110 -13.95 3.51 -6.79
CA TYR A 110 -15.33 3.38 -6.34
C TYR A 110 -15.88 4.72 -5.85
N GLN A 111 -17.03 5.15 -6.38
CA GLN A 111 -17.61 6.45 -6.11
C GLN A 111 -18.48 6.45 -4.82
N ALA A 112 -17.92 5.96 -3.70
CA ALA A 112 -18.58 6.04 -2.40
C ALA A 112 -17.61 6.53 -1.31
N SER A 113 -18.05 7.53 -0.55
CA SER A 113 -17.28 8.20 0.51
C SER A 113 -16.82 7.28 1.67
N GLY A 114 -17.41 6.09 1.82
CA GLY A 114 -17.11 5.15 2.92
C GLY A 114 -16.35 3.88 2.53
N MET A 115 -16.07 3.68 1.23
CA MET A 115 -15.37 2.49 0.73
C MET A 115 -14.17 2.92 -0.11
N GLN A 116 -13.00 2.37 0.19
CA GLN A 116 -11.78 2.62 -0.56
C GLN A 116 -11.30 1.29 -1.14
N LEU A 117 -11.16 1.24 -2.46
CA LEU A 117 -10.58 0.07 -3.12
C LEU A 117 -9.06 0.03 -2.92
N GLY A 118 -8.48 -1.17 -2.95
CA GLY A 118 -7.04 -1.33 -2.80
C GLY A 118 -6.23 -0.54 -3.84
N THR A 119 -6.63 -0.58 -5.11
CA THR A 119 -5.95 0.15 -6.19
C THR A 119 -6.10 1.65 -6.08
N GLU A 120 -7.25 2.13 -5.60
CA GLU A 120 -7.48 3.54 -5.34
C GLU A 120 -6.55 4.06 -4.24
N GLY A 121 -6.44 3.33 -3.12
CA GLY A 121 -5.52 3.67 -2.05
C GLY A 121 -4.05 3.69 -2.49
N PHE A 122 -3.63 2.71 -3.30
CA PHE A 122 -2.29 2.71 -3.89
C PHE A 122 -2.05 3.87 -4.85
N ALA A 123 -3.02 4.23 -5.71
CA ALA A 123 -2.89 5.33 -6.65
C ALA A 123 -2.76 6.68 -5.93
N VAL A 124 -3.59 6.92 -4.91
CA VAL A 124 -3.52 8.14 -4.09
C VAL A 124 -2.22 8.17 -3.28
N GLY A 125 -1.87 7.07 -2.61
CA GLY A 125 -0.61 6.95 -1.87
C GLY A 125 0.62 7.20 -2.75
N PHE A 126 0.59 6.75 -4.01
CA PHE A 126 1.67 7.00 -4.97
C PHE A 126 1.82 8.49 -5.29
N LEU A 127 0.72 9.21 -5.50
CA LEU A 127 0.75 10.67 -5.70
C LEU A 127 1.39 11.40 -4.50
N TYR A 128 1.07 10.98 -3.27
CA TYR A 128 1.69 11.55 -2.06
C TYR A 128 3.20 11.29 -2.01
N ILE A 129 3.66 10.09 -2.36
CA ILE A 129 5.09 9.77 -2.42
C ILE A 129 5.80 10.60 -3.49
N VAL A 130 5.21 10.76 -4.67
CA VAL A 130 5.79 11.57 -5.75
C VAL A 130 6.00 13.00 -5.29
N VAL A 131 5.00 13.62 -4.65
CA VAL A 131 5.13 14.98 -4.12
C VAL A 131 6.19 15.06 -3.02
N GLY A 132 6.21 14.11 -2.08
CA GLY A 132 7.19 14.06 -1.00
C GLY A 132 8.63 13.89 -1.50
N LEU A 133 8.85 12.98 -2.46
CA LEU A 133 10.16 12.76 -3.09
C LEU A 133 10.60 13.97 -3.90
N LEU A 134 9.69 14.62 -4.61
CA LEU A 134 9.99 15.81 -5.38
C LEU A 134 10.40 16.97 -4.47
N LEU A 135 9.75 17.13 -3.32
CA LEU A 135 10.13 18.11 -2.31
C LEU A 135 11.52 17.80 -1.73
N ALA A 136 11.81 16.54 -1.40
CA ALA A 136 13.14 16.12 -0.96
C ALA A 136 14.23 16.34 -2.03
N PHE A 137 13.90 16.10 -3.31
CA PHE A 137 14.79 16.36 -4.44
C PHE A 137 15.09 17.85 -4.59
N MET A 138 14.07 18.70 -4.46
CA MET A 138 14.21 20.16 -4.55
C MET A 138 15.05 20.74 -3.40
N THR A 139 15.00 20.15 -2.20
CA THR A 139 15.76 20.66 -1.05
C THR A 139 17.19 20.14 -0.99
N HIS A 140 17.43 18.86 -1.31
CA HIS A 140 18.75 18.25 -1.16
C HIS A 140 19.57 18.14 -2.44
N VAL A 141 18.95 17.80 -3.58
CA VAL A 141 19.69 17.49 -4.82
C VAL A 141 19.86 18.73 -5.69
N LEU A 142 18.79 19.52 -5.81
CA LEU A 142 18.77 20.70 -6.65
C LEU A 142 19.76 21.79 -6.20
N VAL A 143 20.06 21.87 -4.90
CA VAL A 143 21.05 22.80 -4.32
C VAL A 143 22.48 22.46 -4.74
N CYS A 144 22.76 21.20 -5.10
CA CYS A 144 24.08 20.77 -5.57
C CYS A 144 24.33 21.04 -7.06
N VAL A 145 23.31 21.50 -7.81
CA VAL A 145 23.43 21.77 -9.25
C VAL A 145 24.16 23.09 -9.48
N LYS A 146 25.33 23.03 -10.12
CA LYS A 146 26.16 24.22 -10.39
C LYS A 146 25.64 25.10 -11.54
N ASP A 147 24.90 24.50 -12.48
CA ASP A 147 24.38 25.21 -13.65
C ASP A 147 23.05 25.91 -13.34
N ARG A 148 23.02 27.23 -13.51
CA ARG A 148 21.82 28.04 -13.20
C ARG A 148 20.66 27.79 -14.17
N GLY A 149 20.95 27.45 -15.43
CA GLY A 149 19.93 27.19 -16.45
C GLY A 149 19.19 25.89 -16.15
N ALA A 150 19.94 24.80 -15.93
CA ALA A 150 19.42 23.50 -15.52
C ALA A 150 18.68 23.59 -14.18
N GLN A 151 19.21 24.33 -13.20
CA GLN A 151 18.55 24.51 -11.91
C GLN A 151 17.17 25.20 -12.05
N ARG A 152 17.06 26.26 -12.86
CA ARG A 152 15.78 26.95 -13.12
C ARG A 152 14.79 26.05 -13.84
N LEU A 153 15.26 25.28 -14.82
CA LEU A 153 14.41 24.35 -15.57
C LEU A 153 13.87 23.24 -14.65
N LEU A 154 14.71 22.67 -13.79
CA LEU A 154 14.30 21.67 -12.81
C LEU A 154 13.32 22.24 -11.77
N MET A 155 13.49 23.49 -11.32
CA MET A 155 12.50 24.16 -10.45
C MET A 155 11.15 24.34 -11.15
N ALA A 156 11.16 24.80 -12.40
CA ALA A 156 9.93 24.98 -13.17
C ALA A 156 9.20 23.65 -13.38
N LEU A 157 9.92 22.58 -13.74
CA LEU A 157 9.36 21.24 -13.83
C LEU A 157 8.80 20.76 -12.49
N GLY A 158 9.54 20.97 -11.39
CA GLY A 158 9.10 20.61 -10.05
C GLY A 158 7.79 21.28 -9.65
N LEU A 159 7.65 22.58 -9.94
CA LEU A 159 6.41 23.33 -9.71
C LEU A 159 5.25 22.82 -10.55
N ILE A 160 5.48 22.56 -11.85
CA ILE A 160 4.44 22.04 -12.76
C ILE A 160 3.95 20.67 -12.28
N VAL A 161 4.86 19.76 -11.93
CA VAL A 161 4.51 18.42 -11.45
C VAL A 161 3.79 18.49 -10.11
N SER A 162 4.24 19.35 -9.18
CA SER A 162 3.58 19.54 -7.88
C SER A 162 2.15 20.08 -8.06
N PHE A 163 1.98 21.10 -8.90
CA PHE A 163 0.66 21.65 -9.21
C PHE A 163 -0.26 20.61 -9.85
N TRP A 164 0.27 19.82 -10.80
CA TRP A 164 -0.47 18.75 -11.44
C TRP A 164 -0.91 17.66 -10.46
N ALA A 165 0.00 17.22 -9.57
CA ALA A 165 -0.28 16.19 -8.57
C ALA A 165 -1.35 16.65 -7.59
N VAL A 166 -1.24 17.87 -7.05
CA VAL A 166 -2.24 18.45 -6.15
C VAL A 166 -3.60 18.60 -6.83
N LYS A 167 -3.61 19.11 -8.07
CA LYS A 167 -4.85 19.19 -8.86
C LYS A 167 -5.51 17.83 -9.06
N LYS A 168 -4.71 16.78 -9.29
CA LYS A 168 -5.22 15.40 -9.44
C LYS A 168 -5.80 14.86 -8.14
N VAL A 169 -5.13 15.07 -7.01
CA VAL A 169 -5.64 14.66 -5.69
C VAL A 169 -6.97 15.35 -5.39
N ILE A 170 -7.05 16.67 -5.57
CA ILE A 170 -8.27 17.45 -5.35
C ILE A 170 -9.40 17.00 -6.29
N TYR A 171 -9.09 16.76 -7.56
CA TYR A 171 -10.07 16.26 -8.52
C TYR A 171 -10.64 14.90 -8.10
N LEU A 172 -9.78 13.97 -7.66
CA LEU A 172 -10.19 12.66 -7.18
C LEU A 172 -11.02 12.74 -5.91
N ASP A 173 -10.65 13.62 -4.97
CA ASP A 173 -11.39 13.85 -3.74
C ASP A 173 -12.80 14.40 -4.01
N ASN A 174 -12.90 15.47 -4.80
CA ASN A 174 -14.19 16.05 -5.19
C ASN A 174 -15.08 15.04 -5.94
N TRP A 175 -14.47 14.24 -6.82
CA TRP A 175 -15.19 13.21 -7.56
C TRP A 175 -15.75 12.12 -6.63
N LYS A 176 -15.04 11.80 -5.54
CA LYS A 176 -15.42 10.77 -4.58
C LYS A 176 -16.44 11.25 -3.54
N THR A 177 -16.24 12.44 -2.98
CA THR A 177 -17.11 12.99 -1.92
C THR A 177 -18.29 13.78 -2.49
N GLY A 178 -18.25 14.17 -3.76
CA GLY A 178 -19.19 15.13 -4.33
C GLY A 178 -19.03 16.53 -3.75
N TYR A 179 -17.94 16.79 -3.02
CA TYR A 179 -17.68 18.07 -2.39
C TYR A 179 -17.28 19.09 -3.46
N GLY A 180 -18.07 20.17 -3.57
CA GLY A 180 -17.72 21.31 -4.39
C GLY A 180 -16.76 22.19 -3.61
N ILE A 181 -15.57 22.47 -4.15
CA ILE A 181 -14.64 23.43 -3.53
C ILE A 181 -15.33 24.79 -3.52
N HIS A 182 -15.66 25.29 -2.33
CA HIS A 182 -16.14 26.64 -2.16
C HIS A 182 -14.96 27.51 -1.78
N ALA A 183 -14.57 28.41 -2.69
CA ALA A 183 -13.60 29.43 -2.37
C ALA A 183 -14.25 30.43 -1.41
N TYR A 184 -14.01 30.26 -0.11
CA TYR A 184 -14.39 31.26 0.87
C TYR A 184 -13.42 32.42 0.78
N TRP A 185 -13.87 33.51 0.16
CA TRP A 185 -13.15 34.77 0.21
C TRP A 185 -13.38 35.40 1.60
N PRO A 186 -12.34 35.77 2.37
CA PRO A 186 -12.53 36.45 3.64
C PRO A 186 -13.26 37.77 3.39
N SER A 187 -14.49 37.89 3.89
CA SER A 187 -15.35 39.07 3.69
C SER A 187 -14.96 40.25 4.59
N SER A 188 -14.12 40.02 5.60
CA SER A 188 -13.49 41.07 6.38
C SER A 188 -12.18 40.58 6.98
N TRP A 189 -11.13 41.38 6.86
CA TRP A 189 -9.97 41.29 7.73
C TRP A 189 -10.33 42.08 9.00
N MET A 190 -10.57 41.36 10.10
CA MET A 190 -10.55 41.96 11.45
C MET A 190 -9.13 42.02 11.96
#